data_AF-A0A3S0EIS4-F1
#
_entry.id   AF-A0A3S0EIS4-F1
#
_cell.length_a   1.000
_cell.length_b   1.000
_cell.length_c   1.000
_cell.angle_alpha   90.00
_cell.angle_beta   90.00
_cell.angle_gamma   90.00
#
_symmetry.space_group_name_H-M   'P 1'
#
loop_
_entity.id
_entity.type
_entity.pdbx_description
1 polymer ?
#
loop_
_entity_poly.entity_id
_entity_poly.type
_entity_poly.pdbx_seq_one_letter_code
_entity_poly.pdbx_strand_id
1 'polypeptide(L)'
;MDNKDSSGQNPASKKTADDLSKKILGSMQKKYTGEATGKWMADIKAEPPATKTVLQGDPLRESSIVCLDKFFDDFDRYSYELATREKDPIKVICNRPKAPATATQPQLSDSLVIFQGSVIHAQWALVMQAEVTKINAYIVPAEYLSAFPGRKAFFTTFMEMDAGTDKGQTVWTVDDQLVLDSMMSYISKKLFGSLIRVAGGAELRNEYFSLNSLNTLPSEAVQDTSSLPERLKQSEHTLNMAFEGFMSTIDHEVDRLGAIGMKGLQTSDMETTRKSMKRGAELKTIRERLLLLQEELRHTMNETGSA
;
A
#
# COMPACT_ATOMS: atom_id res chain seq x y z
N MET A 1 24.53 57.81 0.59
CA MET A 1 25.41 56.63 0.46
C MET A 1 25.34 55.89 1.78
N ASP A 2 24.15 55.39 2.16
CA ASP A 2 23.41 54.22 1.61
C ASP A 2 24.22 52.95 1.88
N ASN A 3 23.74 51.88 2.51
CA ASN A 3 22.38 51.36 2.61
C ASN A 3 22.28 50.46 3.87
N LYS A 4 21.16 50.52 4.60
CA LYS A 4 20.76 49.55 5.64
C LYS A 4 19.62 48.73 5.04
N ASP A 5 19.86 47.47 4.69
CA ASP A 5 18.79 46.59 4.20
C ASP A 5 18.21 45.71 5.29
N SER A 6 16.89 45.84 5.38
CA SER A 6 15.88 45.19 6.17
C SER A 6 15.69 43.70 5.88
N SER A 7 15.61 42.87 6.93
CA SER A 7 14.87 41.61 6.89
C SER A 7 13.73 41.68 7.92
N GLY A 8 12.52 41.96 7.42
CA GLY A 8 11.28 41.93 8.20
C GLY A 8 10.61 40.57 8.05
N GLN A 9 10.74 39.70 9.05
CA GLN A 9 9.79 38.60 9.29
C GLN A 9 8.84 39.03 10.41
N ASN A 10 7.55 39.12 10.08
CA ASN A 10 6.48 39.59 10.94
C ASN A 10 6.04 38.46 11.92
N PRO A 11 6.26 38.57 13.25
CA PRO A 11 5.92 37.52 14.22
C PRO A 11 4.43 37.49 14.64
N ALA A 12 3.57 38.24 13.96
CA ALA A 12 2.20 38.51 14.42
C ALA A 12 1.15 37.44 14.03
N SER A 13 1.37 36.58 13.03
CA SER A 13 0.34 35.63 12.56
C SER A 13 0.32 34.28 13.29
N LYS A 14 1.37 33.91 14.04
CA LYS A 14 1.39 32.67 14.84
C LYS A 14 0.64 32.77 16.17
N LYS A 15 0.53 33.97 16.75
CA LYS A 15 -0.13 34.16 18.05
C LYS A 15 -1.65 33.95 18.01
N THR A 16 -2.29 34.22 16.88
CA THR A 16 -3.76 34.15 16.77
C THR A 16 -4.30 32.73 16.73
N ALA A 17 -3.60 31.80 16.08
CA ALA A 17 -4.01 30.39 16.03
C ALA A 17 -3.87 29.69 17.40
N ASP A 18 -2.79 29.98 18.12
CA ASP A 18 -2.54 29.45 19.47
C ASP A 18 -3.50 30.04 20.52
N ASP A 19 -3.88 31.31 20.37
CA ASP A 19 -4.88 31.91 21.26
C ASP A 19 -6.29 31.39 20.99
N LEU A 20 -6.64 31.10 19.73
CA LEU A 20 -7.93 30.48 19.36
C LEU A 20 -8.03 29.04 19.89
N SER A 21 -6.99 28.23 19.74
CA SER A 21 -6.95 26.86 20.27
C SER A 21 -7.05 26.83 21.80
N LYS A 22 -6.34 27.72 22.49
CA LYS A 22 -6.45 27.89 23.95
C LYS A 22 -7.84 28.34 24.40
N LYS A 23 -8.50 29.22 23.64
CA LYS A 23 -9.84 29.73 23.98
C LYS A 23 -10.92 28.68 23.77
N ILE A 24 -10.81 27.87 22.72
CA ILE A 24 -11.72 26.74 22.45
C ILE A 24 -11.55 25.66 23.53
N LEU A 25 -10.31 25.25 23.84
CA LEU A 25 -10.03 24.25 24.87
C LEU A 25 -10.42 24.71 26.29
N GLY A 26 -10.22 25.99 26.60
CA GLY A 26 -10.65 26.58 27.87
C GLY A 26 -12.17 26.63 28.03
N SER A 27 -12.92 26.75 26.94
CA SER A 27 -14.39 26.75 26.97
C SER A 27 -14.99 25.35 27.20
N MET A 28 -14.31 24.29 26.79
CA MET A 28 -14.75 22.91 27.02
C MET A 28 -14.46 22.40 28.44
N GLN A 29 -13.38 22.88 29.08
CA GLN A 29 -13.03 22.49 30.46
C GLN A 29 -14.05 22.95 31.51
N LYS A 30 -14.84 23.99 31.25
CA LYS A 30 -15.83 24.51 32.22
C LYS A 30 -17.14 23.71 32.27
N LYS A 31 -17.41 22.80 31.32
CA LYS A 31 -18.70 22.09 31.22
C LYS A 31 -18.67 20.61 31.63
N TYR A 32 -17.51 20.05 31.97
CA TYR A 32 -17.38 18.63 32.29
C TYR A 32 -16.54 18.44 33.56
N THR A 33 -17.21 18.31 34.71
CA THR A 33 -16.61 18.15 36.04
C THR A 33 -16.62 16.68 36.49
N GLY A 34 -16.23 15.76 35.60
CA GLY A 34 -16.02 14.36 35.95
C GLY A 34 -14.53 14.08 36.18
N GLU A 35 -14.17 13.48 37.31
CA GLU A 35 -12.78 13.09 37.64
C GLU A 35 -12.16 12.19 36.55
N ALA A 36 -12.97 11.31 35.96
CA ALA A 36 -12.58 10.46 34.82
C ALA A 36 -12.30 11.28 33.54
N THR A 37 -13.08 12.33 33.28
CA THR A 37 -12.86 13.24 32.14
C THR A 37 -11.66 14.16 32.37
N GLY A 38 -11.39 14.53 33.63
CA GLY A 38 -10.18 15.25 34.02
C GLY A 38 -8.91 14.45 33.77
N LYS A 39 -8.93 13.14 34.10
CA LYS A 39 -7.82 12.23 33.83
C LYS A 39 -7.61 12.01 32.33
N TRP A 40 -8.69 11.80 31.57
CA TRP A 40 -8.64 11.69 30.11
C TRP A 40 -8.13 12.97 29.42
N MET A 41 -8.54 14.16 29.90
CA MET A 41 -8.05 15.45 29.40
C MET A 41 -6.58 15.72 29.77
N ALA A 42 -6.11 15.21 30.91
CA ALA A 42 -4.71 15.27 31.30
C ALA A 42 -3.84 14.37 30.40
N ASP A 43 -4.34 13.17 30.06
CA ASP A 43 -3.67 12.25 29.13
C ASP A 43 -3.64 12.79 27.68
N ILE A 44 -4.64 13.59 27.27
CA ILE A 44 -4.63 14.28 25.96
C ILE A 44 -3.67 15.48 25.93
N LYS A 45 -3.52 16.20 27.05
CA LYS A 45 -2.58 17.33 27.16
C LYS A 45 -1.14 16.90 27.40
N ALA A 46 -0.93 15.68 27.90
CA ALA A 46 0.36 15.04 27.88
C ALA A 46 0.65 14.57 26.44
N GLU A 47 0.95 15.51 25.54
CA GLU A 47 1.72 15.16 24.35
C GLU A 47 2.99 14.47 24.87
N PRO A 48 3.23 13.18 24.58
CA PRO A 48 4.53 12.62 24.86
C PRO A 48 5.51 13.52 24.12
N PRO A 49 6.59 14.00 24.77
CA PRO A 49 7.59 14.76 24.06
C PRO A 49 7.96 13.93 22.84
N ALA A 50 7.86 14.55 21.65
CA ALA A 50 8.24 13.94 20.39
C ALA A 50 9.66 13.44 20.55
N THR A 51 9.76 12.20 21.00
CA THR A 51 11.01 11.52 21.23
C THR A 51 11.40 11.25 19.80
N LYS A 52 12.27 12.11 19.28
CA LYS A 52 13.07 11.79 18.10
C LYS A 52 13.90 10.59 18.51
N THR A 53 13.27 9.42 18.50
CA THR A 53 13.97 8.17 18.37
C THR A 53 14.59 8.30 17.00
N VAL A 54 15.83 8.79 16.97
CA VAL A 54 16.73 8.56 15.84
C VAL A 54 16.92 7.05 15.84
N LEU A 55 15.93 6.34 15.27
CA LEU A 55 16.07 4.96 14.88
C LEU A 55 17.13 5.03 13.79
N GLN A 56 18.32 4.53 14.13
CA GLN A 56 19.41 4.30 13.21
C GLN A 56 18.82 3.63 11.96
N GLY A 57 18.77 4.40 10.86
CA GLY A 57 17.90 4.10 9.73
C GLY A 57 18.29 2.79 9.07
N ASP A 58 17.36 1.85 9.05
CA ASP A 58 17.48 0.70 8.16
C ASP A 58 17.47 1.23 6.72
N PRO A 59 18.52 1.00 5.91
CA PRO A 59 18.60 1.53 4.55
C PRO A 59 17.43 1.08 3.66
N LEU A 60 16.82 -0.08 3.93
CA LEU A 60 15.62 -0.53 3.21
C LEU A 60 14.39 0.29 3.60
N ARG A 61 14.27 0.63 4.88
CA ARG A 61 13.22 1.52 5.39
C ARG A 61 13.35 2.93 4.82
N GLU A 62 14.56 3.47 4.72
CA GLU A 62 14.77 4.78 4.11
C GLU A 62 14.46 4.74 2.60
N SER A 63 14.90 3.68 1.91
CA SER A 63 14.64 3.51 0.47
C SER A 63 13.16 3.43 0.14
N SER A 64 12.35 2.72 0.94
CA SER A 64 10.91 2.60 0.75
C SER A 64 10.18 3.92 0.96
N ILE A 65 10.59 4.72 1.95
CA ILE A 65 10.05 6.07 2.17
C ILE A 65 10.38 6.97 0.99
N VAL A 66 11.64 6.98 0.53
CA VAL A 66 12.07 7.80 -0.62
C VAL A 66 11.33 7.39 -1.90
N CYS A 67 11.16 6.09 -2.13
CA CYS A 67 10.41 5.59 -3.28
C CYS A 67 8.94 6.04 -3.22
N LEU A 68 8.31 5.93 -2.05
CA LEU A 68 6.93 6.34 -1.85
C LEU A 68 6.76 7.86 -2.02
N ASP A 69 7.65 8.68 -1.45
CA ASP A 69 7.58 10.14 -1.59
C ASP A 69 7.67 10.58 -3.06
N LYS A 70 8.50 9.90 -3.87
CA LYS A 70 8.62 10.19 -5.30
C LYS A 70 7.31 9.97 -6.06
N PHE A 71 6.55 8.92 -5.73
CA PHE A 71 5.20 8.73 -6.30
C PHE A 71 4.29 9.93 -5.96
N PHE A 72 4.34 10.43 -4.74
CA PHE A 72 3.50 11.55 -4.31
C PHE A 72 3.93 12.89 -4.89
N ASP A 73 5.22 13.09 -5.17
CA ASP A 73 5.67 14.24 -5.97
C ASP A 73 5.06 14.21 -7.38
N ASP A 74 5.07 13.05 -8.02
CA ASP A 74 4.43 12.87 -9.32
C ASP A 74 2.90 13.07 -9.26
N PHE A 75 2.23 12.54 -8.23
CA PHE A 75 0.78 12.71 -8.05
C PHE A 75 0.38 14.17 -7.81
N ASP A 76 1.16 14.90 -7.00
CA ASP A 76 0.94 16.34 -6.81
C ASP A 76 1.10 17.09 -8.14
N ARG A 77 2.12 16.78 -8.93
CA ARG A 77 2.29 17.35 -10.27
C ARG A 77 1.10 17.02 -11.19
N TYR A 78 0.67 15.77 -11.25
CA TYR A 78 -0.45 15.36 -12.10
C TYR A 78 -1.78 15.95 -11.65
N SER A 79 -1.98 16.13 -10.34
CA SER A 79 -3.16 16.80 -9.80
C SER A 79 -3.27 18.25 -10.29
N TYR A 80 -2.13 18.96 -10.33
CA TYR A 80 -2.06 20.33 -10.85
C TYR A 80 -2.28 20.38 -12.36
N GLU A 81 -1.66 19.48 -13.12
CA GLU A 81 -1.86 19.39 -14.58
C GLU A 81 -3.32 19.10 -14.94
N LEU A 82 -3.99 18.20 -14.21
CA LEU A 82 -5.40 17.88 -14.41
C LEU A 82 -6.30 19.09 -14.12
N ALA A 83 -6.09 19.76 -12.97
CA ALA A 83 -6.84 20.94 -12.59
C ALA A 83 -6.70 22.11 -13.58
N THR A 84 -5.57 22.19 -14.30
CA THR A 84 -5.32 23.25 -15.29
C THR A 84 -6.01 22.98 -16.64
N ARG A 85 -6.28 21.71 -16.98
CA ARG A 85 -6.83 21.31 -18.29
C ARG A 85 -8.36 21.39 -18.36
N GLU A 86 -9.04 21.23 -17.24
CA GLU A 86 -10.49 21.18 -17.21
C GLU A 86 -11.13 22.53 -16.88
N LYS A 87 -12.27 22.81 -17.52
CA LYS A 87 -13.03 24.05 -17.28
C LYS A 87 -13.70 24.07 -15.90
N ASP A 88 -14.08 22.88 -15.41
CA ASP A 88 -14.56 22.70 -14.05
C ASP A 88 -13.41 22.16 -13.20
N PRO A 89 -13.11 22.75 -12.03
CA PRO A 89 -11.97 22.36 -11.24
C PRO A 89 -12.21 20.97 -10.65
N ILE A 90 -11.65 19.93 -11.29
CA ILE A 90 -11.52 18.62 -10.67
C ILE A 90 -10.69 18.77 -9.39
N LYS A 91 -11.31 18.44 -8.26
CA LYS A 91 -10.63 18.41 -6.97
C LYS A 91 -10.01 17.03 -6.76
N VAL A 92 -8.69 16.98 -6.82
CA VAL A 92 -7.89 15.85 -6.32
C VAL A 92 -7.27 16.27 -4.99
N ILE A 93 -7.36 15.41 -3.97
CA ILE A 93 -6.79 15.66 -2.65
C ILE A 93 -5.64 14.68 -2.45
N CYS A 94 -4.42 15.20 -2.42
CA CYS A 94 -3.22 14.42 -2.12
C CYS A 94 -2.86 14.55 -0.63
N ASN A 95 -2.99 13.45 0.10
CA ASN A 95 -2.49 13.30 1.45
C ASN A 95 -1.11 12.66 1.40
N ARG A 96 -0.08 13.49 1.59
CA ARG A 96 1.32 13.05 1.62
C ARG A 96 1.55 11.88 2.59
N PRO A 97 2.49 10.98 2.29
CA PRO A 97 2.80 9.85 3.14
C PRO A 97 3.15 10.29 4.57
N LYS A 98 2.54 9.64 5.56
CA LYS A 98 2.85 9.84 6.98
C LYS A 98 3.01 8.49 7.67
N ALA A 99 3.86 8.44 8.68
CA ALA A 99 3.96 7.28 9.55
C ALA A 99 2.62 7.08 10.29
N PRO A 100 1.99 5.89 10.22
CA PRO A 100 0.78 5.60 10.99
C PRO A 100 1.07 5.71 12.50
N ALA A 101 0.07 6.09 13.29
CA ALA A 101 0.19 6.15 14.74
C ALA A 101 0.52 4.78 15.40
N THR A 102 0.29 3.68 14.68
CA THR A 102 0.66 2.32 15.09
C THR A 102 2.11 1.94 14.79
N ALA A 103 2.81 2.68 13.92
CA ALA A 103 4.21 2.43 13.57
C ALA A 103 5.20 2.82 14.69
N THR A 104 4.72 3.46 15.77
CA THR A 104 5.50 3.80 16.97
C THR A 104 5.48 2.70 18.04
N GLN A 105 4.71 1.61 17.87
CA GLN A 105 4.74 0.45 18.77
C GLN A 105 5.32 -0.79 18.06
N PRO A 106 6.62 -1.09 18.24
CA PRO A 106 7.32 -2.15 17.52
C PRO A 106 7.04 -3.59 18.01
N GLN A 107 5.93 -3.84 18.71
CA GLN A 107 5.79 -5.04 19.54
C GLN A 107 5.08 -6.24 18.91
N LEU A 108 4.38 -6.15 17.77
CA LEU A 108 3.75 -7.34 17.19
C LEU A 108 3.64 -7.31 15.66
N SER A 109 4.28 -8.28 15.01
CA SER A 109 4.16 -8.77 13.62
C SER A 109 5.03 -8.18 12.52
N ASP A 110 5.51 -9.09 11.65
CA ASP A 110 6.52 -8.96 10.59
C ASP A 110 6.08 -8.14 9.34
N SER A 111 5.01 -7.35 9.41
CA SER A 111 4.50 -6.54 8.29
C SER A 111 3.78 -5.30 8.81
N LEU A 112 4.56 -4.43 9.46
CA LEU A 112 4.11 -3.12 9.90
C LEU A 112 4.28 -2.13 8.75
N VAL A 113 3.15 -1.56 8.31
CA VAL A 113 3.14 -0.41 7.40
C VAL A 113 3.88 0.73 8.09
N ILE A 114 5.02 1.11 7.52
CA ILE A 114 5.88 2.17 8.06
C ILE A 114 5.38 3.55 7.67
N PHE A 115 4.81 3.68 6.47
CA PHE A 115 4.35 4.93 5.88
C PHE A 115 3.13 4.69 5.00
N GLN A 116 2.20 5.64 5.01
CA GLN A 116 1.00 5.57 4.18
C GLN A 116 0.62 6.95 3.67
N GLY A 117 0.31 7.03 2.37
CA GLY A 117 -0.29 8.21 1.75
C GLY A 117 -1.57 7.85 1.00
N SER A 118 -2.36 8.85 0.63
CA SER A 118 -3.53 8.64 -0.23
C SER A 118 -3.76 9.78 -1.21
N VAL A 119 -4.28 9.45 -2.38
CA VAL A 119 -4.76 10.40 -3.38
C VAL A 119 -6.25 10.15 -3.57
N ILE A 120 -7.09 11.16 -3.34
CA ILE A 120 -8.54 11.04 -3.34
C ILE A 120 -9.10 11.85 -4.52
N HIS A 121 -9.97 11.24 -5.30
CA HIS A 121 -10.72 11.91 -6.37
C HIS A 121 -12.15 11.37 -6.43
N ALA A 122 -13.13 12.28 -6.37
CA ALA A 122 -14.55 11.96 -6.25
C ALA A 122 -14.83 11.00 -5.08
N GLN A 123 -15.39 9.81 -5.36
CA GLN A 123 -15.72 8.78 -4.36
C GLN A 123 -14.64 7.71 -4.21
N TRP A 124 -13.49 7.86 -4.88
CA TRP A 124 -12.43 6.86 -4.92
C TRP A 124 -11.11 7.42 -4.37
N ALA A 125 -10.26 6.51 -3.90
CA ALA A 125 -8.95 6.82 -3.39
C ALA A 125 -7.92 5.78 -3.83
N LEU A 126 -6.75 6.27 -4.25
CA LEU A 126 -5.53 5.50 -4.38
C LEU A 126 -4.80 5.57 -3.04
N VAL A 127 -4.63 4.44 -2.36
CA VAL A 127 -3.88 4.34 -1.11
C VAL A 127 -2.57 3.63 -1.40
N MET A 128 -1.45 4.20 -0.96
CA MET A 128 -0.15 3.55 -1.03
C MET A 128 0.41 3.35 0.37
N GLN A 129 0.83 2.13 0.66
CA GLN A 129 1.43 1.71 1.92
C GLN A 129 2.85 1.22 1.66
N ALA A 130 3.82 1.78 2.36
CA ALA A 130 5.17 1.27 2.41
C ALA A 130 5.36 0.40 3.64
N GLU A 131 5.97 -0.76 3.43
CA GLU A 131 6.58 -1.65 4.41
C GLU A 131 8.12 -1.58 4.21
N VAL A 132 8.89 -2.27 5.05
CA VAL A 132 10.37 -2.24 4.93
C VAL A 132 10.83 -2.81 3.58
N THR A 133 10.19 -3.87 3.10
CA THR A 133 10.59 -4.59 1.88
C THR A 133 9.53 -4.60 0.79
N LYS A 134 8.36 -3.97 1.01
CA LYS A 134 7.25 -3.98 0.05
C LYS A 134 6.57 -2.63 -0.03
N ILE A 135 6.05 -2.27 -1.20
CA ILE A 135 5.14 -1.14 -1.39
C ILE A 135 3.87 -1.66 -2.05
N ASN A 136 2.74 -1.42 -1.40
CA ASN A 136 1.42 -1.85 -1.88
C ASN A 136 0.60 -0.64 -2.29
N ALA A 137 -0.05 -0.68 -3.45
CA ALA A 137 -1.04 0.29 -3.87
C ALA A 137 -2.43 -0.35 -3.97
N TYR A 138 -3.46 0.39 -3.58
CA TYR A 138 -4.86 -0.04 -3.57
C TYR A 138 -5.73 1.04 -4.17
N ILE A 139 -6.74 0.68 -4.96
CA ILE A 139 -7.79 1.59 -5.40
C ILE A 139 -9.09 1.17 -4.73
N VAL A 140 -9.62 2.05 -3.89
CA VAL A 140 -10.78 1.74 -3.02
C VAL A 140 -11.75 2.91 -2.96
N PRO A 141 -13.02 2.69 -2.63
CA PRO A 141 -13.93 3.76 -2.22
C PRO A 141 -13.36 4.60 -1.07
N ALA A 142 -13.50 5.92 -1.16
CA ALA A 142 -12.92 6.88 -0.21
C ALA A 142 -13.46 6.70 1.22
N GLU A 143 -14.67 6.15 1.37
CA GLU A 143 -15.26 5.79 2.67
C GLU A 143 -14.45 4.72 3.43
N TYR A 144 -13.69 3.89 2.72
CA TYR A 144 -12.86 2.85 3.32
C TYR A 144 -11.47 3.31 3.76
N LEU A 145 -11.12 4.59 3.58
CA LEU A 145 -9.84 5.11 4.06
C LEU A 145 -9.62 4.92 5.57
N SER A 146 -10.71 4.89 6.34
CA SER A 146 -10.68 4.61 7.78
C SER A 146 -10.26 3.18 8.13
N ALA A 147 -10.30 2.25 7.17
CA ALA A 147 -9.93 0.84 7.35
C ALA A 147 -8.44 0.55 7.13
N PHE A 148 -7.62 1.57 6.82
CA PHE A 148 -6.17 1.43 6.60
C PHE A 148 -5.26 1.82 7.80
N PRO A 149 -5.62 1.77 9.10
CA PRO A 149 -4.72 2.22 10.15
C PRO A 149 -3.58 1.20 10.42
N GLY A 150 -2.51 1.32 9.64
CA GLY A 150 -1.19 0.73 9.89
C GLY A 150 -1.14 -0.80 9.99
N ARG A 151 -2.01 -1.47 9.23
CA ARG A 151 -1.96 -2.91 8.96
C ARG A 151 -2.08 -3.11 7.45
N LYS A 152 -1.56 -4.25 6.96
CA LYS A 152 -1.81 -4.69 5.58
C LYS A 152 -3.33 -4.73 5.35
N ALA A 153 -3.77 -4.07 4.30
CA ALA A 153 -5.18 -3.91 4.04
C ALA A 153 -5.81 -5.24 3.59
N PHE A 154 -7.09 -5.46 3.90
CA PHE A 154 -7.85 -6.63 3.41
C PHE A 154 -8.34 -6.47 1.97
N PHE A 155 -8.01 -5.34 1.33
CA PHE A 155 -8.40 -5.05 -0.04
C PHE A 155 -7.47 -5.73 -1.02
N THR A 156 -7.99 -6.03 -2.22
CA THR A 156 -7.18 -6.53 -3.32
C THR A 156 -6.10 -5.51 -3.66
N THR A 157 -4.83 -5.92 -3.57
CA THR A 157 -3.70 -5.10 -3.98
C THR A 157 -3.81 -4.82 -5.49
N PHE A 158 -3.76 -3.55 -5.85
CA PHE A 158 -3.76 -3.11 -7.26
C PHE A 158 -2.36 -3.20 -7.86
N MET A 159 -1.32 -2.88 -7.07
CA MET A 159 0.09 -3.02 -7.45
C MET A 159 0.92 -3.38 -6.23
N GLU A 160 1.80 -4.37 -6.35
CA GLU A 160 2.84 -4.70 -5.37
C GLU A 160 4.22 -4.38 -5.96
N MET A 161 5.08 -3.78 -5.14
CA MET A 161 6.50 -3.61 -5.44
C MET A 161 7.32 -4.31 -4.37
N ASP A 162 8.31 -5.09 -4.78
CA ASP A 162 9.22 -5.80 -3.88
C ASP A 162 10.61 -5.17 -3.90
N ALA A 163 11.19 -5.01 -2.71
CA ALA A 163 12.57 -4.59 -2.54
C ALA A 163 13.50 -5.79 -2.76
N GLY A 164 14.37 -5.68 -3.75
CA GLY A 164 15.52 -6.55 -3.98
C GLY A 164 16.83 -5.86 -3.58
N THR A 165 17.92 -6.60 -3.70
CA THR A 165 19.28 -6.05 -3.56
C THR A 165 20.08 -6.40 -4.81
N ASP A 166 20.59 -5.39 -5.52
CA ASP A 166 21.55 -5.56 -6.61
C ASP A 166 22.81 -4.76 -6.28
N LYS A 167 23.97 -5.43 -6.28
CA LYS A 167 25.29 -4.83 -5.96
C LYS A 167 25.33 -4.02 -4.65
N GLY A 168 24.55 -4.43 -3.65
CA GLY A 168 24.46 -3.75 -2.36
C GLY A 168 23.61 -2.48 -2.36
N GLN A 169 22.88 -2.20 -3.44
CA GLN A 169 21.87 -1.15 -3.51
C GLN A 169 20.47 -1.76 -3.49
N THR A 170 19.54 -1.09 -2.80
CA THR A 170 18.13 -1.45 -2.83
C THR A 170 17.57 -1.17 -4.21
N VAL A 171 17.00 -2.18 -4.84
CA VAL A 171 16.31 -2.06 -6.13
C VAL A 171 14.85 -2.43 -5.94
N TRP A 172 13.96 -1.77 -6.67
CA TRP A 172 12.54 -2.08 -6.62
C TRP A 172 12.14 -2.90 -7.83
N THR A 173 11.27 -3.88 -7.64
CA THR A 173 10.74 -4.72 -8.70
C THR A 173 9.22 -4.71 -8.68
N VAL A 174 8.60 -4.82 -9.85
CA VAL A 174 7.16 -5.08 -10.01
C VAL A 174 7.06 -6.24 -11.00
N ASP A 175 6.30 -7.29 -10.67
CA ASP A 175 6.25 -8.53 -11.48
C ASP A 175 7.65 -9.08 -11.81
N ASP A 176 8.55 -9.10 -10.83
CA ASP A 176 9.96 -9.49 -10.98
C ASP A 176 10.78 -8.65 -11.99
N GLN A 177 10.22 -7.54 -12.49
CA GLN A 177 10.93 -6.62 -13.39
C GLN A 177 11.50 -5.44 -12.63
N LEU A 178 12.77 -5.16 -12.87
CA LEU A 178 13.49 -4.03 -12.28
C LEU A 178 12.85 -2.69 -12.65
N VAL A 179 12.44 -1.94 -11.63
CA VAL A 179 11.92 -0.58 -11.77
C VAL A 179 13.08 0.40 -11.81
N LEU A 180 13.35 0.94 -13.00
CA LEU A 180 14.32 2.02 -13.18
C LEU A 180 13.71 3.37 -12.77
N ASP A 181 14.57 4.32 -12.43
CA ASP A 181 14.15 5.66 -12.01
C ASP A 181 13.29 6.39 -13.07
N SER A 182 13.57 6.10 -14.34
CA SER A 182 12.82 6.58 -15.51
C SER A 182 11.44 5.94 -15.65
N MET A 183 11.26 4.72 -15.16
CA MET A 183 9.97 4.00 -15.17
C MET A 183 9.06 4.49 -14.05
N MET A 184 9.62 5.05 -12.98
CA MET A 184 8.85 5.53 -11.82
C MET A 184 7.76 6.53 -12.23
N SER A 185 8.13 7.58 -12.98
CA SER A 185 7.16 8.58 -13.46
C SER A 185 6.05 7.95 -14.31
N TYR A 186 6.37 6.92 -15.09
CA TYR A 186 5.38 6.20 -15.87
C TYR A 186 4.41 5.41 -14.98
N ILE A 187 4.94 4.67 -13.99
CA ILE A 187 4.13 3.92 -13.04
C ILE A 187 3.21 4.88 -12.29
N SER A 188 3.75 5.99 -11.77
CA SER A 188 2.98 7.07 -11.14
C SER A 188 1.84 7.53 -12.05
N LYS A 189 2.13 7.81 -13.32
CA LYS A 189 1.12 8.28 -14.28
C LYS A 189 0.03 7.23 -14.54
N LYS A 190 0.38 5.94 -14.65
CA LYS A 190 -0.60 4.87 -14.82
C LYS A 190 -1.45 4.66 -13.57
N LEU A 191 -0.87 4.68 -12.37
CA LEU A 191 -1.62 4.57 -11.12
C LEU A 191 -2.61 5.73 -10.99
N PHE A 192 -2.14 6.96 -11.22
CA PHE A 192 -2.98 8.16 -11.18
C PHE A 192 -4.08 8.10 -12.24
N GLY A 193 -3.75 7.76 -13.49
CA GLY A 193 -4.71 7.62 -14.58
C GLY A 193 -5.76 6.53 -14.30
N SER A 194 -5.37 5.44 -13.64
CA SER A 194 -6.29 4.38 -13.23
C SER A 194 -7.28 4.90 -12.18
N LEU A 195 -6.82 5.67 -11.18
CA LEU A 195 -7.71 6.33 -10.22
C LEU A 195 -8.72 7.24 -10.92
N ILE A 196 -8.27 8.11 -11.83
CA ILE A 196 -9.16 9.04 -12.55
C ILE A 196 -10.18 8.27 -13.39
N ARG A 197 -9.75 7.21 -14.08
CA ARG A 197 -10.62 6.38 -14.90
C ARG A 197 -11.73 5.72 -14.08
N VAL A 198 -11.37 5.16 -12.93
CA VAL A 198 -12.28 4.47 -12.01
C VAL A 198 -13.26 5.47 -11.38
N ALA A 199 -12.76 6.63 -10.98
CA ALA A 199 -13.61 7.72 -10.50
C ALA A 199 -14.59 8.24 -11.56
N GLY A 200 -14.23 8.16 -12.85
CA GLY A 200 -15.09 8.45 -13.99
C GLY A 200 -16.15 7.38 -14.28
N GLY A 201 -16.26 6.33 -13.46
CA GLY A 201 -17.26 5.28 -13.60
C GLY A 201 -16.82 4.08 -14.45
N ALA A 202 -15.54 4.01 -14.84
CA ALA A 202 -15.04 2.78 -15.44
C ALA A 202 -14.97 1.69 -14.37
N GLU A 203 -15.32 0.47 -14.78
CA GLU A 203 -15.21 -0.67 -13.90
C GLU A 203 -13.75 -0.93 -13.55
N LEU A 204 -13.48 -1.11 -12.26
CA LEU A 204 -12.22 -1.67 -11.78
C LEU A 204 -12.23 -3.14 -12.21
N ARG A 205 -11.87 -3.40 -13.48
CA ARG A 205 -11.63 -4.77 -13.94
C ARG A 205 -10.62 -5.38 -12.95
N ASN A 206 -10.68 -6.69 -12.72
CA ASN A 206 -9.71 -7.44 -11.89
C ASN A 206 -8.27 -7.41 -12.48
N GLU A 207 -7.91 -6.35 -13.20
CA GLU A 207 -6.62 -6.04 -13.75
C GLU A 207 -5.70 -5.63 -12.59
N TYR A 208 -4.90 -6.60 -12.15
CA TYR A 208 -3.70 -6.32 -11.40
C TYR A 208 -2.77 -5.44 -12.26
N PHE A 209 -2.14 -4.43 -11.68
CA PHE A 209 -1.17 -3.61 -12.37
C PHE A 209 -0.01 -4.49 -12.81
N SER A 210 0.22 -4.57 -14.12
CA SER A 210 1.39 -5.25 -14.65
C SER A 210 2.28 -4.32 -15.44
N LEU A 211 3.59 -4.47 -15.25
CA LEU A 211 4.56 -3.78 -16.10
C LEU A 211 4.52 -4.31 -17.54
N ASN A 212 4.08 -5.53 -17.81
CA ASN A 212 4.00 -6.04 -19.19
C ASN A 212 2.97 -5.29 -20.05
N SER A 213 1.96 -4.68 -19.42
CA SER A 213 1.03 -3.76 -20.06
C SER A 213 1.68 -2.42 -20.48
N LEU A 214 2.99 -2.22 -20.26
CA LEU A 214 3.77 -1.09 -20.78
C LEU A 214 4.06 -1.18 -22.27
N ASN A 215 4.26 -2.39 -22.80
CA ASN A 215 4.63 -2.57 -24.21
C ASN A 215 3.44 -2.39 -25.16
N THR A 216 2.23 -2.36 -24.61
CA THR A 216 1.00 -1.98 -25.31
C THR A 216 0.68 -0.52 -25.01
N LEU A 217 1.27 0.40 -25.77
CA LEU A 217 0.83 1.80 -25.81
C LEU A 217 -0.67 1.84 -26.18
N PRO A 218 -1.47 2.75 -25.60
CA PRO A 218 -2.83 2.97 -26.06
C PRO A 218 -2.74 3.72 -27.39
N SER A 219 -2.77 2.98 -28.50
CA SER A 219 -3.24 3.57 -29.75
C SER A 219 -4.71 3.91 -29.53
N GLU A 220 -5.02 5.19 -29.54
CA GLU A 220 -6.40 5.64 -29.72
C GLU A 220 -6.98 4.91 -30.94
N ALA A 221 -8.20 4.39 -30.76
CA ALA A 221 -8.96 3.59 -31.72
C ALA A 221 -8.38 2.21 -32.08
N VAL A 222 -8.69 1.18 -31.28
CA VAL A 222 -8.98 -0.15 -31.85
C VAL A 222 -10.16 -0.78 -31.10
N GLN A 223 -11.17 -1.11 -31.91
CA GLN A 223 -12.36 -1.87 -31.55
C GLN A 223 -12.00 -3.18 -30.84
N ASP A 224 -12.87 -3.57 -29.92
CA ASP A 224 -13.02 -4.94 -29.39
C ASP A 224 -12.93 -5.95 -30.54
N THR A 225 -11.72 -6.46 -30.81
CA THR A 225 -11.44 -7.47 -31.82
C THR A 225 -10.36 -8.45 -31.34
N SER A 226 -10.11 -8.55 -30.03
CA SER A 226 -9.44 -9.75 -29.52
C SER A 226 -10.42 -10.90 -29.68
N SER A 227 -10.14 -11.73 -30.68
CA SER A 227 -10.91 -12.93 -30.95
C SER A 227 -11.02 -13.76 -29.67
N LEU A 228 -12.16 -14.43 -29.46
CA LEU A 228 -12.43 -15.29 -28.30
C LEU A 228 -11.23 -16.20 -27.88
N PRO A 229 -10.44 -16.75 -28.83
CA PRO A 229 -9.23 -17.53 -28.51
C PRO A 229 -8.11 -16.76 -27.80
N GLU A 230 -7.91 -15.47 -28.09
CA GLU A 230 -6.87 -14.65 -27.45
C GLU A 230 -7.24 -14.27 -26.02
N ARG A 231 -8.53 -13.97 -25.78
CA ARG A 231 -9.05 -13.72 -24.42
C ARG A 231 -8.92 -14.96 -23.54
N LEU A 232 -9.19 -16.14 -24.09
CA LEU A 232 -9.01 -17.42 -23.40
C LEU A 232 -7.55 -17.67 -23.01
N LYS A 233 -6.61 -17.49 -23.94
CA LYS A 233 -5.17 -17.64 -23.66
C LYS A 233 -4.66 -16.65 -22.62
N GLN A 234 -5.14 -15.40 -22.67
CA GLN A 234 -4.77 -14.40 -21.68
C GLN A 234 -5.34 -14.73 -20.30
N SER A 235 -6.60 -15.21 -20.23
CA SER A 235 -7.21 -15.66 -18.98
C SER A 235 -6.52 -16.88 -18.38
N GLU A 236 -6.07 -17.82 -19.23
CA GLU A 236 -5.30 -18.99 -18.82
C GLU A 236 -3.98 -18.58 -18.17
N HIS A 237 -3.26 -17.66 -18.80
CA HIS A 237 -2.00 -17.15 -18.25
C HIS A 237 -2.20 -16.47 -16.89
N THR A 238 -3.22 -15.63 -16.75
CA THR A 238 -3.56 -14.97 -15.47
C THR A 238 -3.94 -15.97 -14.39
N LEU A 239 -4.73 -17.00 -14.72
CA LEU A 239 -5.11 -18.05 -13.78
C LEU A 239 -3.89 -18.86 -13.32
N ASN A 240 -2.98 -19.20 -14.25
CA ASN A 240 -1.74 -19.91 -13.91
C ASN A 240 -0.85 -19.09 -12.98
N MET A 241 -0.66 -17.78 -13.25
CA MET A 241 0.09 -16.90 -12.37
C MET A 241 -0.53 -16.78 -10.97
N ALA A 242 -1.85 -16.59 -10.89
CA ALA A 242 -2.55 -16.50 -9.61
C ALA A 242 -2.45 -17.80 -8.81
N PHE A 243 -2.52 -18.94 -9.51
CA PHE A 243 -2.37 -20.26 -8.92
C PHE A 243 -0.95 -20.49 -8.40
N GLU A 244 0.08 -20.16 -9.18
CA GLU A 244 1.49 -20.24 -8.76
C GLU A 244 1.77 -19.36 -7.53
N GLY A 245 1.27 -18.12 -7.52
CA GLY A 245 1.40 -17.22 -6.37
C GLY A 245 0.73 -17.75 -5.10
N PHE A 246 -0.45 -18.36 -5.24
CA PHE A 246 -1.13 -19.01 -4.13
C PHE A 246 -0.37 -20.23 -3.61
N MET A 247 0.16 -21.08 -4.51
CA MET A 247 0.97 -22.24 -4.15
C MET A 247 2.25 -21.85 -3.42
N SER A 248 2.94 -20.81 -3.90
CA SER A 248 4.10 -20.23 -3.22
C SER A 248 3.76 -19.75 -1.80
N THR A 249 2.59 -19.13 -1.63
CA THR A 249 2.10 -18.70 -0.30
C THR A 249 1.84 -19.87 0.63
N ILE A 250 1.25 -20.96 0.13
CA ILE A 250 1.04 -22.19 0.91
C ILE A 250 2.38 -22.80 1.31
N ASP A 251 3.33 -22.89 0.38
CA ASP A 251 4.66 -23.45 0.63
C ASP A 251 5.40 -22.66 1.70
N HIS A 252 5.36 -21.32 1.62
CA HIS A 252 5.93 -20.46 2.65
C HIS A 252 5.29 -20.65 4.04
N GLU A 253 3.96 -20.76 4.11
CA GLU A 253 3.27 -20.99 5.39
C GLU A 253 3.56 -22.38 5.97
N VAL A 254 3.70 -23.41 5.12
CA VAL A 254 4.12 -24.75 5.53
C VAL A 254 5.52 -24.73 6.13
N ASP A 255 6.47 -24.06 5.48
CA ASP A 255 7.84 -23.90 5.98
C ASP A 255 7.87 -23.12 7.30
N ARG A 256 7.09 -22.04 7.39
CA ARG A 256 6.95 -21.24 8.60
C ARG A 256 6.40 -22.06 9.77
N LEU A 257 5.35 -22.85 9.54
CA LEU A 257 4.79 -23.75 10.54
C LEU A 257 5.79 -24.83 10.94
N GLY A 258 6.59 -25.34 10.01
CA GLY A 258 7.71 -26.24 10.28
C GLY A 258 8.74 -25.61 11.23
N ALA A 259 9.15 -24.37 10.95
CA ALA A 259 10.09 -23.62 11.80
C ALA A 259 9.52 -23.37 13.20
N ILE A 260 8.24 -23.00 13.31
CA ILE A 260 7.54 -22.84 14.60
C ILE A 260 7.52 -24.17 15.37
N GLY A 261 7.23 -25.28 14.69
CA GLY A 261 7.25 -26.61 15.29
C GLY A 261 8.62 -27.01 15.81
N MET A 262 9.68 -26.76 15.04
CA MET A 262 11.06 -27.02 15.45
C MET A 262 11.49 -26.15 16.64
N LYS A 263 11.08 -24.88 16.68
CA LYS A 263 11.34 -23.99 17.83
C LYS A 263 10.59 -24.47 19.07
N GLY A 264 9.34 -24.92 18.93
CA GLY A 264 8.56 -25.51 20.01
C GLY A 264 9.23 -26.75 20.61
N LEU A 265 9.81 -27.62 19.76
CA LEU A 265 10.59 -28.78 20.21
C LEU A 265 11.81 -28.36 21.03
N GLN A 266 12.55 -27.33 20.61
CA GLN A 266 13.71 -26.82 21.34
C GLN A 266 13.33 -26.23 22.71
N THR A 267 12.16 -25.59 22.82
CA THR A 267 11.67 -25.00 24.07
C THR A 267 10.83 -25.96 24.91
N SER A 268 10.72 -27.23 24.52
CA SER A 268 9.83 -28.23 25.14
C SER A 268 8.35 -27.82 25.19
N ASP A 269 7.93 -26.90 24.31
CA ASP A 269 6.52 -26.52 24.13
C ASP A 269 5.85 -27.47 23.13
N MET A 270 5.41 -28.61 23.67
CA MET A 270 4.79 -29.68 22.89
C MET A 270 3.41 -29.30 22.34
N GLU A 271 2.71 -28.35 22.97
CA GLU A 271 1.40 -27.91 22.50
C GLU A 271 1.54 -27.08 21.23
N THR A 272 2.44 -26.10 21.22
CA THR A 272 2.76 -25.29 20.03
C THR A 272 3.31 -26.16 18.91
N THR A 273 4.18 -27.13 19.23
CA THR A 273 4.69 -28.11 18.27
C THR A 273 3.57 -28.91 17.63
N ARG A 274 2.65 -29.48 18.43
CA ARG A 274 1.56 -30.30 17.91
C ARG A 274 0.59 -29.49 17.04
N LYS A 275 0.24 -28.27 17.45
CA LYS A 275 -0.66 -27.39 16.68
C LYS A 275 -0.05 -26.98 15.34
N SER A 276 1.21 -26.53 15.35
CA SER A 276 1.90 -26.11 14.13
C SER A 276 2.08 -27.28 13.14
N MET A 277 2.50 -28.44 13.62
CA MET A 277 2.64 -29.65 12.78
C MET A 277 1.31 -30.12 12.19
N LYS A 278 0.23 -30.12 13.00
CA LYS A 278 -1.11 -30.49 12.50
C LYS A 278 -1.57 -29.56 11.38
N ARG A 279 -1.45 -28.25 11.58
CA ARG A 279 -1.83 -27.24 10.58
C ARG A 279 -0.97 -27.33 9.32
N GLY A 280 0.33 -27.59 9.47
CA GLY A 280 1.23 -27.83 8.34
C GLY A 280 0.82 -29.05 7.51
N ALA A 281 0.39 -30.14 8.15
CA ALA A 281 -0.10 -31.32 7.46
C ALA A 281 -1.43 -31.06 6.71
N GLU A 282 -2.35 -30.30 7.31
CA GLU A 282 -3.59 -29.88 6.65
C GLU A 282 -3.30 -29.01 5.40
N LEU A 283 -2.37 -28.06 5.49
CA LEU A 283 -1.96 -27.24 4.34
C LEU A 283 -1.28 -28.06 3.24
N LYS A 284 -0.44 -29.04 3.58
CA LYS A 284 0.13 -29.98 2.60
C LYS A 284 -0.95 -30.78 1.87
N THR A 285 -1.98 -31.21 2.60
CA THR A 285 -3.12 -31.93 2.00
C THR A 285 -3.90 -31.02 1.02
N ILE A 286 -4.11 -29.75 1.40
CA ILE A 286 -4.75 -28.77 0.52
C ILE A 286 -3.91 -28.53 -0.74
N ARG A 287 -2.59 -28.37 -0.57
CA ARG A 287 -1.62 -28.21 -1.66
C ARG A 287 -1.70 -29.36 -2.67
N GLU A 288 -1.69 -30.61 -2.19
CA GLU A 288 -1.80 -31.79 -3.06
C GLU A 288 -3.11 -31.83 -3.85
N ARG A 289 -4.23 -31.47 -3.20
CA ARG A 289 -5.53 -31.39 -3.88
C ARG A 289 -5.58 -30.30 -4.94
N LEU A 290 -4.95 -29.16 -4.68
CA LEU A 290 -4.86 -28.07 -5.65
C LEU A 290 -4.04 -28.47 -6.88
N LEU A 291 -2.93 -29.19 -6.69
CA LEU A 291 -2.14 -29.71 -7.81
C LEU A 291 -2.94 -30.68 -8.68
N LEU A 292 -3.75 -31.55 -8.06
CA LEU A 292 -4.65 -32.44 -8.81
C LEU A 292 -5.70 -31.65 -9.60
N LEU A 293 -6.28 -30.62 -8.97
CA LEU A 293 -7.27 -29.76 -9.63
C LEU A 293 -6.67 -28.95 -10.77
N GLN A 294 -5.42 -28.49 -10.64
CA GLN A 294 -4.70 -27.81 -11.72
C GLN A 294 -4.50 -28.74 -12.91
N GLU A 295 -4.11 -29.99 -12.67
CA GLU A 295 -3.92 -30.97 -13.74
C GLU A 295 -5.25 -31.35 -14.42
N GLU A 296 -6.33 -31.48 -13.65
CA GLU A 296 -7.69 -31.71 -14.18
C GLU A 296 -8.15 -30.53 -15.05
N LEU A 297 -7.97 -29.29 -14.57
CA LEU A 297 -8.28 -28.09 -15.35
C LEU A 297 -7.48 -28.04 -16.66
N ARG A 298 -6.17 -28.31 -16.58
CA ARG A 298 -5.29 -28.35 -17.76
C ARG A 298 -5.76 -29.39 -18.78
N HIS A 299 -6.23 -30.55 -18.31
CA HIS A 299 -6.80 -31.58 -19.18
C HIS A 299 -8.08 -31.09 -19.88
N THR A 300 -9.04 -30.55 -19.12
CA THR A 300 -10.32 -30.07 -19.69
C THR A 300 -10.14 -28.95 -20.72
N MET A 301 -9.15 -28.08 -20.53
CA MET A 301 -8.82 -27.01 -21.47
C MET A 301 -8.22 -27.52 -22.77
N ASN A 302 -7.37 -28.55 -22.71
CA ASN A 302 -6.79 -29.15 -23.91
C ASN A 302 -7.83 -29.93 -24.73
N GLU A 303 -8.82 -30.55 -24.07
CA GLU A 303 -9.93 -31.25 -24.73
C GLU A 303 -10.87 -30.29 -25.46
N THR A 304 -11.16 -29.12 -24.87
CA THR A 304 -12.04 -28.11 -25.49
C THR A 304 -11.37 -27.34 -26.62
N GLY A 305 -10.03 -27.31 -26.70
CA GLY A 305 -9.30 -26.67 -27.79
C GLY A 305 -9.13 -27.51 -29.08
N SER A 306 -9.54 -28.78 -29.08
CA SER A 306 -9.38 -29.71 -30.23
C SER A 306 -10.69 -29.99 -31.00
N ALA A 307 -11.79 -29.32 -30.68
CA ALA A 307 -13.09 -29.43 -31.35
C ALA A 307 -13.37 -28.20 -32.23
#